data_AF-A0A1J5A522-F1
#
_entry.id   AF-A0A1J5A522-F1
#
_cell.length_a   1.000
_cell.length_b   1.000
_cell.length_c   1.000
_cell.angle_alpha   90.00
_cell.angle_beta   90.00
_cell.angle_gamma   90.00
#
_symmetry.space_group_name_H-M   'P 1'
#
loop_
_entity.id
_entity.type
_entity.pdbx_description
1 polymer ?
#
loop_
_entity_poly.entity_id
_entity_poly.type
_entity_poly.pdbx_seq_one_letter_code
_entity_poly.pdbx_strand_id
1 'polypeptide(L)'
;MPDPTLAWLLDKAVIRRAVEGISASLVATPLSTEQSLALRLLRRGVQTSVLLLITPETANILLHRGHLLAVRLLLNEVTPIRRGRYFARWARRLRESGFTREDALVLSYGTFGLPPGDLILGVSTVVTFDRPMIHNFEAQGANLLRRLTAMTGQLPSPYSDAALPRVLTPDDLLA
;
A
#
# COMPACT_ATOMS: atom_id res chain seq x y z
N MET A 1 -1.77 18.44 -17.23
CA MET A 1 -1.18 17.11 -16.97
C MET A 1 -2.25 16.28 -16.29
N PRO A 2 -2.53 15.04 -16.73
CA PRO A 2 -3.52 14.22 -16.05
C PRO A 2 -3.08 14.04 -14.60
N ASP A 3 -3.99 14.31 -13.68
CA ASP A 3 -3.80 14.03 -12.26
C ASP A 3 -3.49 12.52 -12.16
N PRO A 4 -2.31 12.10 -11.68
CA PRO A 4 -1.96 10.70 -11.63
C PRO A 4 -3.05 9.99 -10.83
N THR A 5 -3.74 9.02 -11.46
CA THR A 5 -4.79 8.23 -10.80
C THR A 5 -4.29 7.80 -9.42
N LEU A 6 -4.90 8.40 -8.39
CA LEU A 6 -4.42 8.31 -7.02
C LEU A 6 -4.59 6.85 -6.58
N ALA A 7 -3.51 6.23 -6.12
CA ALA A 7 -3.47 4.80 -5.81
C ALA A 7 -2.90 4.58 -4.41
N TRP A 8 -3.60 3.80 -3.59
CA TRP A 8 -3.21 3.51 -2.22
C TRP A 8 -2.85 2.04 -2.06
N LEU A 9 -1.63 1.75 -1.62
CA LEU A 9 -1.23 0.42 -1.22
C LEU A 9 -1.55 0.21 0.26
N LEU A 10 -2.53 -0.65 0.54
CA LEU A 10 -2.94 -1.00 1.89
C LEU A 10 -2.07 -2.15 2.40
N ASP A 11 -1.42 -1.94 3.55
CA ASP A 11 -0.65 -3.01 4.18
C ASP A 11 -1.55 -4.13 4.71
N LYS A 12 -0.92 -5.22 5.15
CA LYS A 12 -1.61 -6.39 5.70
C LYS A 12 -2.41 -6.06 6.96
N ALA A 13 -1.94 -5.15 7.80
CA ALA A 13 -2.60 -4.81 9.07
C ALA A 13 -3.90 -4.04 8.83
N VAL A 14 -3.89 -3.04 7.94
CA VAL A 14 -5.07 -2.28 7.51
C VAL A 14 -6.11 -3.21 6.90
N ILE A 15 -5.69 -4.11 6.02
CA ILE A 15 -6.57 -5.12 5.42
C ILE A 15 -7.17 -6.05 6.47
N ARG A 16 -6.37 -6.52 7.43
CA ARG A 16 -6.89 -7.34 8.54
C ARG A 16 -7.97 -6.59 9.33
N ARG A 17 -7.71 -5.35 9.71
CA ARG A 17 -8.67 -4.52 10.47
C ARG A 17 -9.94 -4.23 9.68
N ALA A 18 -9.84 -4.07 8.37
CA ALA A 18 -11.01 -3.95 7.51
C ALA A 18 -11.86 -5.24 7.53
N VAL A 19 -11.26 -6.42 7.33
CA VAL A 19 -12.00 -7.70 7.37
C VAL A 19 -12.67 -7.91 8.73
N GLU A 20 -11.94 -7.66 9.82
CA GLU A 20 -12.48 -7.72 11.18
C GLU A 20 -13.64 -6.75 11.36
N GLY A 21 -13.52 -5.51 10.88
CA GLY A 21 -14.55 -4.49 10.99
C GLY A 21 -15.81 -4.81 10.17
N ILE A 22 -15.66 -5.33 8.94
CA ILE A 22 -16.80 -5.81 8.15
C ILE A 22 -17.49 -6.96 8.89
N SER A 23 -16.72 -7.91 9.42
CA SER A 23 -17.26 -9.07 10.14
C SER A 23 -18.04 -8.62 11.39
N ALA A 24 -17.48 -7.73 12.20
CA ALA A 24 -18.14 -7.19 13.39
C ALA A 24 -19.43 -6.44 13.03
N SER A 25 -19.42 -5.67 11.94
CA SER A 25 -20.61 -4.95 11.45
C SER A 25 -21.74 -5.89 11.04
N LEU A 26 -21.43 -7.03 10.42
CA LEU A 26 -22.42 -8.04 10.02
C LEU A 26 -23.14 -8.70 11.20
N VAL A 27 -22.51 -8.72 12.39
CA VAL A 27 -23.09 -9.29 13.62
C VAL A 27 -23.37 -8.23 14.68
N ALA A 28 -23.49 -6.96 14.28
CA ALA A 28 -23.81 -5.82 15.16
C ALA A 28 -22.90 -5.67 16.40
N THR A 29 -21.63 -6.06 16.29
CA THR A 29 -20.64 -5.91 17.34
C THR A 29 -19.96 -4.53 17.24
N PRO A 30 -19.68 -3.84 18.37
CA PRO A 30 -18.96 -2.57 18.35
C PRO A 30 -17.59 -2.68 17.68
N LEU A 31 -17.23 -1.66 16.89
CA LEU A 31 -15.95 -1.58 16.21
C LEU A 31 -14.88 -0.98 17.10
N SER A 32 -13.66 -1.50 17.02
CA SER A 32 -12.49 -0.80 17.56
C SER A 32 -12.18 0.45 16.74
N THR A 33 -11.33 1.33 17.28
CA THR A 33 -10.86 2.53 16.58
C THR A 33 -10.16 2.17 15.27
N GLU A 34 -9.24 1.21 15.28
CA GLU A 34 -8.51 0.78 14.07
C GLU A 34 -9.44 0.16 13.02
N GLN A 35 -10.42 -0.64 13.46
CA GLN A 35 -11.43 -1.20 12.55
C GLN A 35 -12.27 -0.09 11.91
N SER A 36 -12.74 0.87 12.71
CA SER A 36 -13.51 2.02 12.21
C SER A 36 -12.71 2.85 11.21
N LEU A 37 -11.43 3.12 11.50
CA LEU A 37 -10.54 3.84 10.59
C LEU A 37 -10.31 3.07 9.29
N ALA A 38 -10.05 1.76 9.36
CA ALA A 38 -9.84 0.93 8.16
C ALA A 38 -11.11 0.90 7.27
N LEU A 39 -12.30 0.78 7.86
CA LEU A 39 -13.56 0.82 7.09
C LEU A 39 -13.82 2.21 6.47
N ARG A 40 -13.57 3.29 7.22
CA ARG A 40 -13.68 4.65 6.71
C ARG A 40 -12.72 4.90 5.55
N LEU A 41 -11.49 4.38 5.64
CA LEU A 41 -10.49 4.44 4.59
C LEU A 41 -10.97 3.76 3.31
N LEU A 42 -11.46 2.51 3.42
CA LEU A 42 -12.00 1.80 2.26
C LEU A 42 -13.15 2.56 1.60
N ARG A 43 -14.12 3.00 2.42
CA ARG A 43 -15.26 3.79 1.93
C ARG A 43 -14.80 5.07 1.24
N ARG A 44 -13.83 5.79 1.82
CA ARG A 44 -13.28 7.01 1.23
C ARG A 44 -12.66 6.70 -0.13
N GLY A 45 -11.81 5.67 -0.21
CA GLY A 45 -11.17 5.26 -1.46
C GLY A 45 -12.16 4.98 -2.57
N VAL A 46 -13.22 4.20 -2.28
CA VAL A 46 -14.31 3.91 -3.22
C VAL A 46 -15.03 5.19 -3.64
N GLN A 47 -15.41 6.05 -2.69
CA GLN A 47 -16.11 7.31 -2.96
C GLN A 47 -15.31 8.29 -3.81
N THR A 48 -13.99 8.29 -3.68
CA THR A 48 -13.09 9.16 -4.44
C THR A 48 -12.49 8.49 -5.67
N SER A 49 -12.95 7.30 -6.06
CA SER A 49 -12.42 6.53 -7.19
C SER A 49 -10.89 6.34 -7.12
N VAL A 50 -10.35 6.21 -5.90
CA VAL A 50 -8.95 5.89 -5.65
C VAL A 50 -8.75 4.40 -5.84
N LEU A 51 -7.68 4.02 -6.52
CA LEU A 51 -7.36 2.61 -6.70
C LEU A 51 -6.79 2.03 -5.40
N LEU A 52 -7.56 1.17 -4.75
CA LEU A 52 -7.15 0.47 -3.53
C LEU A 52 -6.38 -0.80 -3.89
N LEU A 53 -5.10 -0.82 -3.54
CA LEU A 53 -4.18 -1.88 -3.88
C LEU A 53 -3.76 -2.67 -2.65
N ILE A 54 -3.48 -3.95 -2.85
CA ILE A 54 -2.88 -4.83 -1.84
C ILE A 54 -1.70 -5.59 -2.43
N THR A 55 -0.80 -6.08 -1.59
CA THR A 55 0.28 -6.95 -2.06
C THR A 55 -0.29 -8.31 -2.55
N PRO A 56 0.35 -8.97 -3.52
CA PRO A 56 0.01 -10.34 -3.91
C PRO A 56 -0.01 -11.32 -2.75
N GLU A 57 0.89 -11.14 -1.77
CA GLU A 57 0.95 -11.95 -0.57
C GLU A 57 -0.32 -11.80 0.28
N THR A 58 -0.79 -10.56 0.48
CA THR A 58 -2.07 -10.30 1.16
C THR A 58 -3.25 -10.84 0.37
N ALA A 59 -3.26 -10.65 -0.95
CA ALA A 59 -4.33 -11.17 -1.81
C ALA A 59 -4.44 -12.70 -1.73
N ASN A 60 -3.30 -13.41 -1.77
CA ASN A 60 -3.27 -14.85 -1.61
C ASN A 60 -3.86 -15.29 -0.26
N ILE A 61 -3.52 -14.61 0.84
CA ILE A 61 -4.09 -14.91 2.17
C ILE A 61 -5.61 -14.73 2.16
N LEU A 62 -6.12 -13.66 1.55
CA LEU A 62 -7.56 -13.41 1.45
C LEU A 62 -8.26 -14.47 0.60
N LEU A 63 -7.69 -14.88 -0.54
CA LEU A 63 -8.28 -15.90 -1.40
C LEU A 63 -8.48 -17.25 -0.67
N HIS A 64 -7.53 -17.65 0.18
CA HIS A 64 -7.68 -18.86 1.02
C HIS A 64 -8.83 -18.73 2.05
N ARG A 65 -9.25 -17.50 2.36
CA ARG A 65 -10.37 -17.18 3.25
C ARG A 65 -11.60 -16.68 2.49
N GLY A 66 -11.66 -16.89 1.18
CA GLY A 66 -12.73 -16.40 0.30
C GLY A 66 -14.13 -16.97 0.61
N HIS A 67 -14.23 -17.96 1.49
CA HIS A 67 -15.53 -18.45 1.99
C HIS A 67 -16.19 -17.49 2.99
N LEU A 68 -15.43 -16.59 3.63
CA LEU A 68 -15.98 -15.61 4.57
C LEU A 68 -16.60 -14.44 3.80
N LEU A 69 -17.85 -14.08 4.12
CA LEU A 69 -18.56 -12.98 3.45
C LEU A 69 -17.78 -11.66 3.53
N ALA A 70 -17.21 -11.33 4.69
CA ALA A 70 -16.40 -10.13 4.87
C ALA A 70 -15.19 -10.06 3.92
N VAL A 71 -14.55 -11.20 3.67
CA VAL A 71 -13.41 -11.30 2.75
C VAL A 71 -13.88 -11.12 1.30
N ARG A 72 -15.01 -11.71 0.92
CA ARG A 72 -15.58 -11.54 -0.42
C ARG A 72 -15.96 -10.09 -0.69
N LEU A 73 -16.60 -9.42 0.27
CA LEU A 73 -16.93 -8.00 0.18
C LEU A 73 -15.66 -7.17 -0.01
N LEU A 74 -14.61 -7.43 0.79
CA LEU A 74 -13.36 -6.71 0.64
C LEU A 74 -12.66 -6.94 -0.71
N LEU A 75 -12.64 -8.19 -1.19
CA LEU A 75 -11.99 -8.56 -2.45
C LEU A 75 -12.60 -7.88 -3.67
N ASN A 76 -13.85 -7.43 -3.60
CA ASN A 76 -14.49 -6.64 -4.66
C ASN A 76 -13.96 -5.19 -4.73
N GLU A 77 -13.37 -4.69 -3.63
CA GLU A 77 -12.97 -3.29 -3.50
C GLU A 77 -11.45 -3.07 -3.65
N VAL A 78 -10.66 -4.15 -3.66
CA VAL A 78 -9.19 -4.07 -3.69
C VAL A 78 -8.59 -4.88 -4.82
N THR A 79 -7.47 -4.41 -5.37
CA THR A 79 -6.78 -5.11 -6.47
C THR A 79 -5.32 -5.45 -6.10
N PRO A 80 -4.82 -6.67 -6.38
CA PRO A 80 -3.42 -6.98 -6.16
C PRO A 80 -2.50 -6.17 -7.09
N ILE A 81 -1.48 -5.52 -6.51
CA ILE A 81 -0.41 -4.86 -7.26
C ILE A 81 0.62 -5.89 -7.75
N ARG A 82 1.21 -5.68 -8.94
CA ARG A 82 2.27 -6.56 -9.46
C ARG A 82 3.65 -6.01 -9.14
N ARG A 83 4.65 -6.90 -9.07
CA ARG A 83 6.06 -6.48 -8.96
C ARG A 83 6.55 -5.92 -10.30
N GLY A 84 7.12 -4.72 -10.30
CA GLY A 84 7.85 -4.18 -11.44
C GLY A 84 9.31 -4.66 -11.49
N ARG A 85 9.98 -4.36 -12.60
CA ARG A 85 11.33 -4.87 -12.93
C ARG A 85 12.38 -4.60 -11.85
N TYR A 86 12.37 -3.40 -11.25
CA TYR A 86 13.39 -2.97 -10.28
C TYR A 86 12.99 -3.17 -8.82
N PHE A 87 11.85 -3.81 -8.56
CA PHE A 87 11.32 -4.11 -7.23
C PHE A 87 12.37 -4.75 -6.30
N ALA A 88 12.97 -5.86 -6.73
CA ALA A 88 13.89 -6.61 -5.86
C ALA A 88 15.19 -5.85 -5.55
N ARG A 89 15.68 -5.07 -6.52
CA ARG A 89 16.86 -4.22 -6.34
C ARG A 89 16.59 -3.12 -5.32
N TRP A 90 15.41 -2.51 -5.39
CA TRP A 90 15.00 -1.47 -4.47
C TRP A 90 14.77 -2.01 -3.06
N ALA A 91 14.11 -3.18 -2.93
CA ALA A 91 13.91 -3.85 -1.64
C ALA A 91 15.23 -4.11 -0.91
N ARG A 92 16.27 -4.54 -1.64
CA ARG A 92 17.61 -4.73 -1.06
C ARG A 92 18.19 -3.42 -0.52
N ARG A 93 18.07 -2.32 -1.26
CA ARG A 93 18.58 -1.00 -0.83
C ARG A 93 17.83 -0.44 0.37
N LEU A 94 16.52 -0.68 0.45
CA LEU A 94 15.73 -0.36 1.63
C LEU A 94 16.23 -1.15 2.84
N ARG A 95 16.52 -2.44 2.71
CA ARG A 95 17.09 -3.24 3.82
C ARG A 95 18.45 -2.72 4.30
N GLU A 96 19.31 -2.24 3.39
CA GLU A 96 20.57 -1.57 3.75
C GLU A 96 20.35 -0.28 4.57
N SER A 97 19.17 0.33 4.46
CA SER A 97 18.74 1.50 5.23
C SER A 97 17.98 1.14 6.52
N GLY A 98 18.06 -0.12 6.98
CA GLY A 98 17.52 -0.54 8.27
C GLY A 98 16.05 -0.97 8.27
N PHE A 99 15.39 -1.05 7.11
CA PHE A 99 14.03 -1.58 7.02
C PHE A 99 14.01 -3.10 7.21
N THR A 100 12.95 -3.61 7.86
CA THR A 100 12.73 -5.06 7.91
C THR A 100 12.49 -5.62 6.51
N ARG A 101 12.56 -6.95 6.38
CA ARG A 101 12.27 -7.59 5.08
C ARG A 101 10.84 -7.29 4.61
N GLU A 102 9.87 -7.25 5.52
CA GLU A 102 8.47 -7.03 5.17
C GLU A 102 8.24 -5.58 4.72
N ASP A 103 8.70 -4.60 5.50
CA ASP A 103 8.55 -3.17 5.18
C ASP A 103 9.24 -2.81 3.87
N ALA A 104 10.45 -3.36 3.65
CA ALA A 104 11.19 -3.15 2.41
C ALA A 104 10.42 -3.67 1.18
N LEU A 105 9.67 -4.76 1.31
CA LEU A 105 8.83 -5.28 0.22
C LEU A 105 7.61 -4.38 -0.01
N VAL A 106 6.91 -3.96 1.05
CA VAL A 106 5.75 -3.05 0.95
C VAL A 106 6.15 -1.74 0.29
N LEU A 107 7.22 -1.10 0.76
CA LEU A 107 7.75 0.14 0.15
C LEU A 107 8.22 -0.08 -1.29
N SER A 108 8.75 -1.27 -1.59
CA SER A 108 9.14 -1.57 -2.97
C SER A 108 7.97 -1.73 -3.92
N TYR A 109 6.83 -2.25 -3.44
CA TYR A 109 5.59 -2.19 -4.20
C TYR A 109 5.11 -0.75 -4.33
N GLY A 110 5.26 0.06 -3.27
CA GLY A 110 4.89 1.47 -3.33
C GLY A 110 5.70 2.28 -4.37
N THR A 111 6.98 1.94 -4.58
CA THR A 111 7.84 2.65 -5.54
C THR A 111 7.86 2.02 -6.94
N PHE A 112 7.96 0.69 -7.03
CA PHE A 112 8.15 -0.06 -8.29
C PHE A 112 7.04 -1.09 -8.53
N GLY A 113 5.92 -0.99 -7.84
CA GLY A 113 4.76 -1.80 -8.14
C GLY A 113 4.08 -1.36 -9.43
N LEU A 114 3.34 -2.27 -10.05
CA LEU A 114 2.57 -2.02 -11.26
C LEU A 114 1.09 -2.26 -10.91
N PRO A 115 0.29 -1.20 -10.74
CA PRO A 115 -1.15 -1.30 -10.70
C PRO A 115 -1.70 -1.95 -11.99
N PRO A 116 -2.91 -2.54 -11.94
CA PRO A 116 -3.59 -3.02 -13.16
C PRO A 116 -3.74 -1.90 -14.20
N GLY A 117 -3.66 -2.26 -15.49
CA GLY A 117 -3.90 -1.35 -16.60
C GLY A 117 -2.73 -0.44 -16.99
N ASP A 118 -1.51 -0.74 -16.52
CA ASP A 118 -0.26 -0.05 -16.87
C ASP A 118 -0.29 1.48 -16.69
N LEU A 119 -1.15 1.97 -15.81
CA LEU A 119 -1.43 3.40 -15.67
C LEU A 119 -0.20 4.20 -15.19
N ILE A 120 0.43 3.76 -14.09
CA ILE A 120 1.51 4.51 -13.41
C ILE A 120 2.43 3.52 -12.67
N LEU A 121 3.74 3.78 -12.67
CA LEU A 121 4.69 3.03 -11.85
C LEU A 121 4.62 3.47 -10.38
N GLY A 122 4.42 2.51 -9.48
CA GLY A 122 4.30 2.75 -8.04
C GLY A 122 2.90 3.17 -7.63
N VAL A 123 2.80 3.76 -6.44
CA VAL A 123 1.56 4.24 -5.82
C VAL A 123 1.80 5.60 -5.19
N SER A 124 0.74 6.39 -4.98
CA SER A 124 0.87 7.69 -4.32
C SER A 124 1.07 7.56 -2.81
N THR A 125 0.46 6.53 -2.20
CA THR A 125 0.46 6.36 -0.74
C THR A 125 0.51 4.89 -0.35
N VAL A 126 1.39 4.56 0.60
CA VAL A 126 1.36 3.32 1.36
C VAL A 126 0.66 3.61 2.69
N VAL A 127 -0.38 2.85 3.00
CA VAL A 127 -1.18 3.03 4.21
C VAL A 127 -0.89 1.89 5.18
N THR A 128 -0.47 2.22 6.41
CA THR A 128 -0.07 1.25 7.43
C THR A 128 -0.39 1.76 8.84
N PHE A 129 -0.65 0.86 9.78
CA PHE A 129 -0.70 1.20 11.20
C PHE A 129 0.68 1.15 11.89
N ASP A 130 1.73 0.71 11.19
CA ASP A 130 3.08 0.55 11.73
C ASP A 130 3.80 1.91 11.87
N ARG A 131 3.67 2.53 13.04
CA ARG A 131 4.35 3.80 13.36
C ARG A 131 5.88 3.69 13.30
N PRO A 132 6.54 2.64 13.83
CA PRO A 132 7.97 2.44 13.63
C PRO A 132 8.41 2.49 12.16
N MET A 133 7.66 1.85 11.25
CA MET A 133 7.93 1.90 9.81
C MET A 133 7.83 3.32 9.27
N ILE A 134 6.78 4.07 9.63
CA ILE A 134 6.58 5.47 9.21
C ILE A 134 7.74 6.35 9.68
N HIS A 135 8.07 6.31 10.98
CA HIS A 135 9.14 7.12 11.54
C HIS A 135 10.49 6.81 10.89
N ASN A 136 10.80 5.53 10.64
CA ASN A 136 12.03 5.16 9.94
C ASN A 136 12.03 5.66 8.49
N PHE A 137 10.89 5.62 7.81
CA PHE A 137 10.74 6.17 6.46
C PHE A 137 10.99 7.67 6.39
N GLU A 138 10.41 8.42 7.31
CA GLU A 138 10.63 9.86 7.42
C GLU A 138 12.08 10.19 7.75
N ALA A 139 12.66 9.51 8.75
CA ALA A 139 14.05 9.71 9.15
C ALA A 139 15.05 9.43 8.00
N GLN A 140 14.77 8.43 7.16
CA GLN A 140 15.61 8.07 6.02
C GLN A 140 15.27 8.85 4.72
N GLY A 141 14.22 9.67 4.71
CA GLY A 141 13.59 10.19 3.48
C GLY A 141 14.57 10.82 2.49
N ALA A 142 15.44 11.74 2.94
CA ALA A 142 16.42 12.39 2.07
C ALA A 142 17.45 11.39 1.48
N ASN A 143 17.88 10.42 2.28
CA ASN A 143 18.82 9.38 1.83
C ASN A 143 18.16 8.43 0.82
N LEU A 144 16.91 8.02 1.09
CA LEU A 144 16.12 7.18 0.18
C LEU A 144 15.91 7.88 -1.16
N LEU A 145 15.53 9.16 -1.15
CA LEU A 145 15.29 9.93 -2.36
C LEU A 145 16.56 10.00 -3.22
N ARG A 146 17.69 10.36 -2.61
CA ARG A 146 19.00 10.40 -3.31
C ARG A 146 19.36 9.03 -3.90
N ARG A 147 19.16 7.94 -3.16
CA ARG A 147 19.44 6.57 -3.63
C ARG A 147 18.49 6.15 -4.76
N LEU A 148 17.23 6.57 -4.72
CA LEU A 148 16.24 6.31 -5.76
C LEU A 148 16.62 7.06 -7.04
N THR A 149 16.88 8.37 -6.96
CA THR A 149 17.31 9.19 -8.10
C THR A 149 18.56 8.63 -8.76
N ALA A 150 19.57 8.26 -7.97
CA ALA A 150 20.77 7.62 -8.51
C ALA A 150 20.50 6.24 -9.15
N MET A 151 19.42 5.55 -8.74
CA MET A 151 19.01 4.30 -9.37
C MET A 151 18.31 4.52 -10.71
N THR A 152 17.45 5.53 -10.77
CA THR A 152 16.48 5.72 -11.84
C THR A 152 16.95 6.65 -12.94
N GLY A 153 17.94 7.51 -12.68
CA GLY A 153 18.36 8.57 -13.60
C GLY A 153 18.87 8.13 -14.99
N GLN A 154 19.15 6.85 -15.19
CA GLN A 154 19.55 6.29 -16.49
C GLN A 154 18.58 5.21 -17.01
N LEU A 155 17.48 4.96 -16.30
CA LEU A 155 16.53 3.93 -16.68
C LEU A 155 15.55 4.48 -17.72
N PRO A 156 15.04 3.64 -18.64
CA PRO A 156 13.97 4.07 -19.53
C PRO A 156 12.66 4.26 -18.76
N SER A 157 11.78 5.09 -19.31
CA SER A 157 10.38 5.19 -18.86
C SER A 157 9.71 3.80 -18.90
N PRO A 158 8.82 3.47 -17.94
CA PRO A 158 8.35 4.32 -16.83
C PRO A 158 9.28 4.34 -15.61
N TYR A 159 10.41 3.64 -15.64
CA TYR A 159 11.27 3.45 -14.46
C TYR A 159 12.12 4.67 -14.08
N SER A 160 12.37 5.58 -15.03
CA SER A 160 12.90 6.91 -14.75
C SER A 160 12.00 7.72 -13.82
N ASP A 161 10.70 7.44 -13.87
CA ASP A 161 9.64 8.26 -13.27
C ASP A 161 9.22 7.72 -11.88
N ALA A 162 9.92 6.70 -11.38
CA ALA A 162 9.61 6.11 -10.08
C ALA A 162 9.80 7.12 -8.95
N ALA A 163 8.80 7.22 -8.08
CA ALA A 163 8.79 8.13 -6.94
C ALA A 163 8.66 7.38 -5.61
N LEU A 164 9.13 8.01 -4.53
CA LEU A 164 8.83 7.52 -3.18
C LEU A 164 7.35 7.77 -2.88
N PRO A 165 6.62 6.78 -2.34
CA PRO A 165 5.25 7.01 -1.89
C PRO A 165 5.25 7.85 -0.60
N ARG A 166 4.12 8.48 -0.30
CA ARG A 166 3.83 8.89 1.08
C ARG A 166 3.57 7.63 1.92
N VAL A 167 3.99 7.60 3.18
CA VAL A 167 3.68 6.49 4.10
C VAL A 167 2.90 7.08 5.26
N LEU A 168 1.64 6.70 5.41
CA LEU A 168 0.70 7.34 6.33
C LEU A 168 -0.10 6.32 7.12
N THR A 169 -0.57 6.73 8.29
CA THR A 169 -1.65 5.99 8.96
C THR A 169 -3.00 6.26 8.29
N PRO A 170 -4.01 5.39 8.48
CA PRO A 170 -5.37 5.68 8.04
C PRO A 170 -5.93 6.98 8.61
N ASP A 171 -5.55 7.36 9.83
CA ASP A 171 -6.01 8.60 10.46
C ASP A 171 -5.43 9.83 9.76
N ASP A 172 -4.11 9.85 9.55
CA ASP A 172 -3.41 10.95 8.85
C ASP A 172 -3.88 11.13 7.41
N LEU A 173 -4.29 10.04 6.75
CA LEU A 173 -4.81 10.07 5.38
C LEU A 173 -6.27 10.53 5.30
N LEU A 174 -7.04 10.38 6.38
CA LEU A 174 -8.46 10.75 6.46
C LEU A 174 -8.71 12.14 7.05
N ALA A 175 -7.69 12.75 7.66
CA ALA A 175 -7.71 14.13 8.16
C ALA A 175 -7.82 15.15 7.02
#